data_AF-X1DVY5-F1
#
_entry.id   AF-X1DVY5-F1
#
_cell.length_a   1.000
_cell.length_b   1.000
_cell.length_c   1.000
_cell.angle_alpha   90.00
_cell.angle_beta   90.00
_cell.angle_gamma   90.00
#
_symmetry.space_group_name_H-M   'P 1'
#
loop_
_entity.id
_entity.type
_entity.pdbx_description
1 polymer ?
#
loop_
_entity_poly.entity_id
_entity_poly.type
_entity_poly.pdbx_seq_one_letter_code
_entity_poly.pdbx_strand_id
1 'polypeptide(L)'
;MALRRKIVMITLGFASAILDMAALSFLGLGAQPPTPEWGAMIAKSRSLILRASWVMTFPGLAILFAVLGFNLLGDGLRDALDPRLRD
;
A
#
# COMPACT_ATOMS: atom_id res chain seq x y z
N MET A 1 25.83 0.02 12.41
CA MET A 1 25.57 -0.29 10.98
C MET A 1 24.43 -1.30 10.76
N ALA A 2 24.33 -2.40 11.53
CA ALA A 2 23.30 -3.44 11.30
C ALA A 2 21.84 -3.00 11.56
N LEU A 3 21.58 -2.11 12.52
CA LEU A 3 20.22 -1.68 12.87
C LEU A 3 19.61 -0.76 11.79
N ARG A 4 20.42 0.13 11.19
CA ARG A 4 19.97 1.08 10.15
C ARG A 4 19.47 0.39 8.88
N ARG A 5 20.21 -0.64 8.41
CA ARG A 5 19.84 -1.41 7.22
C ARG A 5 18.54 -2.20 7.41
N LYS A 6 18.27 -2.68 8.63
CA LYS A 6 17.02 -3.38 8.95
C LYS A 6 15.82 -2.45 8.89
N ILE A 7 15.93 -1.24 9.43
CA ILE A 7 14.82 -0.28 9.46
C ILE A 7 14.41 0.10 8.03
N VAL A 8 15.37 0.41 7.15
CA VAL A 8 15.08 0.75 5.74
C VAL A 8 14.43 -0.41 4.97
N MET A 9 14.93 -1.64 5.15
CA MET A 9 14.33 -2.83 4.52
C MET A 9 12.92 -3.14 5.04
N ILE A 10 12.66 -2.87 6.32
CA ILE A 10 11.32 -3.04 6.90
C ILE A 10 10.34 -2.05 6.26
N THR A 11 10.69 -0.76 6.14
CA THR A 11 9.82 0.25 5.50
C THR A 11 9.53 -0.04 4.04
N LEU A 12 10.52 -0.49 3.27
CA LEU A 12 10.33 -0.87 1.87
C LEU A 12 9.42 -2.10 1.71
N GLY A 13 9.45 -3.04 2.67
CA GLY A 13 8.59 -4.22 2.66
C GLY A 13 7.11 -3.93 2.94
N PHE A 14 6.80 -2.85 3.67
CA PHE A 14 5.42 -2.50 4.02
C PHE A 14 4.58 -2.10 2.81
N ALA A 15 5.15 -1.33 1.86
CA ALA A 15 4.46 -0.95 0.65
C ALA A 15 4.07 -2.18 -0.19
N SER A 16 4.99 -3.14 -0.35
CA SER A 16 4.74 -4.40 -1.03
C SER A 16 3.67 -5.23 -0.32
N ALA A 17 3.74 -5.35 1.02
CA ALA A 17 2.76 -6.10 1.79
C ALA A 17 1.32 -5.53 1.66
N ILE A 18 1.18 -4.21 1.57
CA ILE A 18 -0.13 -3.56 1.32
C ILE A 18 -0.67 -3.95 -0.06
N LEU A 19 0.17 -3.91 -1.09
CA LEU A 19 -0.22 -4.30 -2.44
C LEU A 19 -0.58 -5.79 -2.51
N ASP A 20 0.19 -6.66 -1.85
CA ASP A 20 -0.07 -8.09 -1.79
C ASP A 20 -1.41 -8.38 -1.09
N MET A 21 -1.70 -7.74 0.05
CA MET A 21 -2.98 -7.87 0.74
C MET A 21 -4.16 -7.38 -0.12
N ALA A 22 -4.02 -6.22 -0.77
CA ALA A 22 -5.04 -5.70 -1.65
C ALA A 22 -5.29 -6.63 -2.86
N ALA A 23 -4.22 -7.22 -3.42
CA ALA A 23 -4.31 -8.18 -4.51
C ALA A 23 -5.01 -9.48 -4.08
N LEU A 24 -4.62 -10.06 -2.94
CA LEU A 24 -5.28 -11.23 -2.36
C LEU A 24 -6.76 -10.96 -2.08
N SER A 25 -7.08 -9.78 -1.55
CA SER A 25 -8.45 -9.39 -1.29
C SER A 25 -9.27 -9.16 -2.55
N PHE A 26 -8.66 -8.61 -3.59
CA PHE A 26 -9.28 -8.52 -4.92
C PHE A 26 -9.58 -9.89 -5.53
N LEU A 27 -8.78 -10.91 -5.20
CA LEU A 27 -9.03 -12.31 -5.56
C LEU A 27 -10.05 -13.00 -4.63
N GLY A 28 -10.55 -12.32 -3.59
CA GLY A 28 -11.51 -12.88 -2.63
C GLY A 28 -10.90 -13.65 -1.47
N LEU A 29 -9.56 -13.64 -1.34
CA LEU A 29 -8.81 -14.29 -0.27
C LEU A 29 -8.51 -13.35 0.91
N GLY A 30 -9.05 -12.13 0.88
CA GLY A 30 -8.89 -11.11 1.91
C GLY A 30 -9.95 -11.18 3.00
N ALA A 31 -10.06 -10.09 3.76
CA ALA A 31 -11.02 -9.97 4.83
C ALA A 31 -12.46 -10.07 4.30
N GLN A 32 -13.27 -10.94 4.90
CA GLN A 32 -14.65 -11.17 4.47
C GLN A 32 -15.59 -10.09 5.03
N PRO A 33 -16.72 -9.80 4.34
CA PRO A 33 -17.76 -8.93 4.88
C PRO A 33 -18.17 -9.38 6.30
N PRO A 34 -18.44 -8.46 7.25
CA PRO A 34 -18.74 -7.03 7.09
C PRO A 34 -17.51 -6.11 7.15
N THR A 35 -16.29 -6.66 7.26
CA THR A 35 -15.09 -5.83 7.37
C THR A 35 -14.81 -5.08 6.06
N PRO A 36 -14.60 -3.75 6.10
CA PRO A 36 -14.29 -2.98 4.90
C PRO A 36 -12.86 -3.29 4.45
N GLU A 37 -12.73 -3.80 3.23
CA GLU A 37 -11.45 -4.16 2.62
C GLU A 37 -11.37 -3.55 1.21
N TRP A 38 -10.35 -2.72 0.95
CA TRP A 38 -10.26 -1.92 -0.28
C TRP A 38 -10.09 -2.76 -1.56
N GLY A 39 -9.31 -3.84 -1.54
CA GLY A 39 -9.16 -4.75 -2.68
C GLY A 39 -10.45 -5.48 -3.02
N ALA A 40 -11.19 -5.96 -2.01
CA ALA A 40 -12.49 -6.59 -2.20
C ALA A 40 -13.54 -5.58 -2.71
N MET A 41 -13.49 -4.33 -2.26
CA MET A 41 -14.35 -3.26 -2.77
C MET A 41 -14.10 -3.03 -4.27
N ILE A 42 -12.84 -2.99 -4.73
CA ILE A 42 -12.50 -2.88 -6.16
C ILE A 42 -13.06 -4.06 -6.94
N ALA A 43 -12.91 -5.29 -6.42
CA ALA A 43 -13.44 -6.50 -7.09
C ALA A 43 -14.97 -6.46 -7.25
N LYS A 44 -15.69 -6.02 -6.21
CA LYS A 44 -17.16 -5.90 -6.23
C LYS A 44 -17.66 -4.76 -7.13
N SER A 45 -16.82 -3.75 -7.36
CA SER A 45 -17.17 -2.56 -8.14
C SER A 45 -17.19 -2.79 -9.66
N ARG A 46 -16.69 -3.93 -10.16
CA ARG A 46 -16.53 -4.20 -11.60
C ARG A 46 -17.83 -4.02 -12.40
N SER A 47 -18.96 -4.47 -11.87
CA SER A 47 -20.27 -4.32 -12.52
C SER A 47 -20.82 -2.89 -12.50
N LEU A 48 -20.28 -2.04 -11.62
CA LEU A 48 -20.69 -0.66 -11.44
C LEU A 48 -19.78 0.33 -12.15
N ILE A 49 -18.67 -0.10 -12.77
CA ILE A 49 -17.70 0.81 -13.43
C ILE A 49 -18.38 1.76 -14.43
N LEU A 50 -19.31 1.24 -15.25
CA LEU A 50 -20.00 2.04 -16.26
C LEU A 50 -21.10 2.95 -15.69
N ARG A 51 -21.56 2.70 -14.46
CA ARG A 51 -22.65 3.46 -13.81
C ARG A 51 -22.19 4.37 -12.68
N ALA A 52 -21.12 3.99 -12.01
CA ALA A 52 -20.63 4.56 -10.76
C ALA A 52 -19.12 4.27 -10.61
N SER A 53 -18.32 4.80 -11.53
CA SER A 53 -16.86 4.60 -11.56
C SER A 53 -16.17 5.02 -10.24
N TRP A 54 -16.72 6.02 -9.54
CA TRP A 54 -16.20 6.49 -8.25
C TRP A 54 -16.10 5.39 -7.19
N VAL A 55 -16.97 4.38 -7.22
CA VAL A 55 -16.98 3.27 -6.25
C VAL A 55 -15.69 2.43 -6.37
N MET A 56 -15.10 2.38 -7.57
CA MET A 56 -13.79 1.77 -7.81
C MET A 56 -12.63 2.76 -7.59
N THR A 57 -12.82 4.04 -7.94
CA THR A 57 -11.76 5.05 -7.85
C THR A 57 -11.33 5.34 -6.41
N PHE A 58 -12.26 5.47 -5.47
CA PHE A 58 -11.92 5.81 -4.09
C PHE A 58 -11.03 4.76 -3.40
N PRO A 59 -11.37 3.46 -3.42
CA PRO A 59 -10.49 2.42 -2.86
C PRO A 59 -9.13 2.35 -3.59
N GLY A 60 -9.12 2.54 -4.91
CA GLY A 60 -7.89 2.58 -5.70
C GLY A 60 -6.97 3.73 -5.30
N LEU A 61 -7.53 4.93 -5.09
CA LEU A 61 -6.77 6.09 -4.60
C LEU A 61 -6.30 5.90 -3.16
N ALA A 62 -7.10 5.28 -2.29
CA ALA A 62 -6.69 4.99 -0.93
C ALA A 62 -5.44 4.08 -0.90
N ILE A 63 -5.43 3.01 -1.71
CA ILE A 63 -4.25 2.14 -1.85
C ILE A 63 -3.07 2.92 -2.41
N LEU A 64 -3.28 3.72 -3.45
CA LEU A 64 -2.23 4.55 -4.06
C LEU A 64 -1.57 5.47 -3.02
N PHE A 65 -2.36 6.24 -2.28
CA PHE A 65 -1.82 7.17 -1.28
C PHE A 65 -1.15 6.45 -0.12
N ALA A 66 -1.67 5.31 0.32
CA ALA A 66 -1.02 4.50 1.36
C ALA A 66 0.36 4.04 0.88
N VAL A 67 0.45 3.43 -0.30
CA VAL A 67 1.70 2.93 -0.87
C VAL A 67 2.70 4.07 -1.09
N LEU A 68 2.25 5.21 -1.65
CA LEU A 68 3.11 6.38 -1.82
C LEU A 68 3.60 6.93 -0.49
N GLY A 69 2.72 7.07 0.51
CA GLY A 69 3.07 7.55 1.84
C GLY A 69 4.12 6.67 2.52
N PHE A 70 3.97 5.34 2.45
CA PHE A 70 4.94 4.40 3.01
C PHE A 70 6.27 4.39 2.24
N ASN A 71 6.24 4.50 0.91
CA ASN A 71 7.46 4.61 0.11
C ASN A 71 8.23 5.90 0.44
N LEU A 72 7.55 7.05 0.46
CA LEU A 72 8.17 8.34 0.79
C LEU A 72 8.68 8.38 2.24
N LEU A 73 7.96 7.77 3.18
CA LEU A 73 8.42 7.62 4.55
C LEU A 73 9.69 6.76 4.62
N GLY A 74 9.74 5.66 3.87
CA GLY A 74 10.91 4.80 3.77
C GLY A 74 12.11 5.52 3.17
N ASP A 75 11.91 6.30 2.12
CA ASP A 75 12.95 7.11 1.48
C ASP A 75 13.43 8.24 2.40
N GLY A 76 12.53 8.98 3.05
CA GLY A 76 12.93 10.02 4.01
C GLY A 76 13.67 9.46 5.23
N LEU A 77 13.28 8.28 5.71
CA LEU A 77 13.98 7.58 6.78
C LEU A 77 15.34 7.07 6.33
N ARG A 78 15.45 6.58 5.09
CA ARG A 78 16.72 6.19 4.47
C ARG A 78 17.66 7.38 4.39
N ASP A 79 17.19 8.52 3.88
CA ASP A 79 17.99 9.74 3.72
C ASP A 79 18.46 10.28 5.08
N ALA A 80 17.59 10.31 6.09
CA ALA A 80 17.97 10.74 7.44
C ALA A 80 18.98 9.79 8.12
N LEU A 81 19.02 8.52 7.71
CA LEU A 81 19.90 7.50 8.28
C LEU A 81 21.17 7.26 7.45
N ASP A 82 21.27 7.78 6.22
CA ASP A 82 22.44 7.63 5.34
C ASP A 82 23.57 8.57 5.77
N PRO A 83 24.69 8.05 6.32
CA PRO A 83 25.80 8.88 6.79
C PRO A 83 26.70 9.40 5.65
N ARG A 84 26.46 9.02 4.40
CA ARG A 84 27.33 9.35 3.24
C ARG A 84 27.18 10.78 2.71
N LEU A 85 26.29 11.61 3.29
CA LEU A 85 26.19 13.05 2.99
C LEU A 85 27.15 13.91 3.83
N ARG A 86 28.06 13.31 4.61
CA ARG A 86 28.97 14.02 5.54
C ARG A 86 30.46 13.98 5.16
N ASP A 87 30.80 13.49 3.98
CA ASP A 87 32.16 13.59 3.42
C ASP A 87 32.22 14.63 2.30
#